data_AF-A0A8H7M756-F1
#
_entry.id   AF-A0A8H7M756-F1
#
_cell.length_a   1.000
_cell.length_b   1.000
_cell.length_c   1.000
_cell.angle_alpha   90.00
_cell.angle_beta   90.00
_cell.angle_gamma   90.00
#
_symmetry.space_group_name_H-M   'P 1'
#
loop_
_entity.id
_entity.type
_entity.pdbx_description
1 polymer ?
#
loop_
_entity_poly.entity_id
_entity_poly.type
_entity_poly.pdbx_seq_one_letter_code
_entity_poly.pdbx_strand_id
1 'polypeptide(L)'
;MAPRYILTPDVKTYSEQLYECADRCQFNLTSKYVTKKENGRDVHEYYFIINGTSYAQYKGVSTSKLKDAKNEAAGLIIDSGTL
;
A
#
# COMPACT_ATOMS: atom_id res chain seq x y z
N MET A 1 5.45 11.16 -21.83
CA MET A 1 4.13 10.51 -22.03
C MET A 1 4.09 9.33 -21.06
N ALA A 2 3.44 9.50 -19.90
CA ALA A 2 3.41 8.46 -18.86
C ALA A 2 2.43 7.33 -19.27
N PRO A 3 2.78 6.05 -19.07
CA PRO A 3 1.90 4.95 -19.46
C PRO A 3 0.62 5.00 -18.61
N ARG A 4 -0.51 5.22 -19.29
CA ARG A 4 -1.85 5.13 -18.70
C ARG A 4 -2.17 3.65 -18.52
N TYR A 5 -2.04 3.15 -17.31
CA TYR A 5 -2.62 1.86 -16.94
C TYR A 5 -4.14 1.95 -17.14
N ILE A 6 -4.64 1.15 -18.07
CA ILE A 6 -6.06 1.13 -18.48
C ILE A 6 -6.86 0.53 -17.33
N LEU A 7 -7.64 1.39 -16.66
CA LEU A 7 -8.66 1.06 -15.67
C LEU A 7 -9.81 0.31 -16.35
N THR A 8 -9.82 -1.02 -16.25
CA THR A 8 -11.03 -1.82 -16.49
C THR A 8 -11.93 -1.79 -15.25
N PRO A 9 -13.27 -1.77 -15.40
CA PRO A 9 -14.22 -1.46 -14.34
C PRO A 9 -14.61 -2.69 -13.49
N ASP A 10 -13.63 -3.29 -12.81
CA ASP A 10 -13.88 -4.19 -11.68
C ASP A 10 -12.75 -3.96 -10.66
N VAL A 11 -13.11 -3.36 -9.53
CA VAL A 11 -12.31 -2.39 -8.76
C VAL A 11 -11.16 -3.09 -8.00
N LYS A 12 -10.06 -3.39 -8.70
CA LYS A 12 -8.82 -3.82 -8.03
C LYS A 12 -8.38 -2.76 -7.04
N THR A 13 -8.20 -3.16 -5.79
CA THR A 13 -7.65 -2.29 -4.75
C THR A 13 -6.23 -1.87 -5.13
N TYR A 14 -5.78 -0.68 -4.71
CA TYR A 14 -4.41 -0.23 -4.93
C TYR A 14 -3.40 -1.26 -4.41
N SER A 15 -3.76 -1.97 -3.34
CA SER A 15 -2.92 -3.04 -2.82
C SER A 15 -2.74 -4.18 -3.83
N GLU A 16 -3.78 -4.58 -4.55
CA GLU A 16 -3.69 -5.63 -5.59
C GLU A 16 -2.85 -5.15 -6.79
N GLN A 17 -3.02 -3.90 -7.20
CA GLN A 17 -2.21 -3.30 -8.26
C GLN A 17 -0.71 -3.29 -7.88
N LEU A 18 -0.41 -3.02 -6.60
CA LEU A 18 0.95 -3.05 -6.08
C LEU A 18 1.56 -4.46 -6.11
N TYR A 19 0.79 -5.49 -5.74
CA TYR A 19 1.23 -6.88 -5.83
C TYR A 19 1.43 -7.33 -7.29
N GLU A 20 0.55 -6.93 -8.21
CA GLU A 20 0.74 -7.22 -9.64
C GLU A 20 1.98 -6.52 -10.20
N CYS A 21 2.25 -5.28 -9.78
CA CYS A 21 3.47 -4.58 -10.15
C CYS A 21 4.71 -5.31 -9.60
N ALA A 22 4.65 -5.81 -8.37
CA ALA A 22 5.73 -6.58 -7.75
C ALA A 22 6.05 -7.87 -8.51
N ASP A 23 5.01 -8.61 -8.89
CA ASP A 23 5.15 -9.84 -9.67
C ASP A 23 5.76 -9.57 -11.05
N ARG A 24 5.24 -8.57 -11.77
CA ARG A 24 5.71 -8.21 -13.12
C ARG A 24 7.13 -7.66 -13.15
N CYS A 25 7.49 -6.83 -12.17
CA CYS A 25 8.81 -6.23 -12.08
C CYS A 25 9.79 -7.06 -11.24
N GLN A 26 9.36 -8.23 -10.74
CA GLN A 26 10.14 -9.15 -9.91
C GLN A 26 10.79 -8.49 -8.68
N PHE A 27 10.13 -7.50 -8.06
CA PHE A 27 10.59 -6.92 -6.80
C PHE A 27 9.99 -7.62 -5.60
N ASN A 28 10.77 -7.73 -4.53
CA ASN A 28 10.32 -8.36 -3.29
C ASN A 28 9.44 -7.38 -2.51
N LEU A 29 8.12 -7.56 -2.62
CA LEU A 29 7.13 -6.78 -1.88
C LEU A 29 6.77 -7.49 -0.57
N THR A 30 7.28 -6.94 0.53
CA THR A 30 6.88 -7.33 1.88
C THR A 30 6.14 -6.18 2.54
N SER A 31 5.55 -6.42 3.71
CA SER A 31 4.77 -5.40 4.41
C SER A 31 4.91 -5.54 5.91
N LYS A 32 4.79 -4.42 6.60
CA LYS A 32 4.68 -4.40 8.05
C LYS A 32 3.39 -3.70 8.45
N TYR A 33 2.73 -4.25 9.46
CA TYR A 33 1.58 -3.62 10.09
C TYR A 33 1.85 -3.44 11.58
N VAL A 34 1.31 -2.38 12.14
CA VAL A 34 1.39 -2.04 13.55
C VAL A 34 -0.01 -1.64 13.98
N THR A 35 -0.54 -2.29 15.01
CA THR A 35 -1.79 -1.87 15.64
C THR A 35 -1.44 -1.26 16.99
N LYS A 36 -1.85 -0.02 17.22
CA LYS A 36 -1.66 0.70 18.47
C LYS A 36 -2.98 1.29 18.95
N LYS A 37 -3.13 1.44 20.27
CA LYS A 37 -4.29 2.14 20.85
C LYS A 37 -3.94 3.61 21.04
N GLU A 38 -4.64 4.51 20.34
CA GLU A 38 -4.57 5.96 20.57
C GLU A 38 -5.95 6.49 20.94
N ASN A 39 -6.04 7.29 22.02
CA ASN A 39 -7.30 7.85 22.51
C ASN A 39 -8.45 6.82 22.69
N GLY A 40 -8.11 5.61 23.13
CA GLY A 40 -9.08 4.54 23.34
C GLY A 40 -9.61 3.88 22.05
N ARG A 41 -9.05 4.21 20.89
CA ARG A 41 -9.37 3.58 19.59
C ARG A 41 -8.17 2.80 19.06
N ASP A 42 -8.44 1.68 18.40
CA ASP A 42 -7.43 0.92 17.69
C ASP A 42 -7.08 1.65 16.38
N VAL A 43 -5.80 1.98 16.23
CA VAL A 43 -5.21 2.60 15.06
C VAL A 43 -4.32 1.57 14.38
N HIS A 44 -4.67 1.22 13.16
CA HIS A 44 -3.92 0.31 12.30
C HIS A 44 -3.04 1.12 11.36
N GLU A 45 -1.73 1.01 11.53
CA GLU A 45 -0.74 1.55 10.61
C GLU A 45 -0.22 0.42 9.72
N TYR A 46 -0.09 0.69 8.43
CA TYR A 46 0.41 -0.29 7.46
C TYR A 46 1.39 0.39 6.50
N TYR A 47 2.52 -0.25 6.22
CA TYR A 47 3.45 0.22 5.21
C TYR A 47 4.12 -0.95 4.48
N PHE A 48 4.56 -0.70 3.25
CA PHE A 48 5.24 -1.68 2.44
C PHE A 48 6.76 -1.55 2.55
N ILE A 49 7.43 -2.66 2.27
CA ILE A 49 8.88 -2.77 2.17
C ILE A 49 9.14 -3.40 0.81
N ILE A 50 9.71 -2.63 -0.11
CA ILE A 50 9.97 -3.05 -1.50
C ILE A 50 11.48 -3.24 -1.65
N ASN A 51 11.91 -4.43 -2.08
CA ASN A 51 13.32 -4.80 -2.23
C ASN A 51 14.17 -4.56 -0.96
N GLY A 52 13.58 -4.73 0.22
CA GLY A 52 14.24 -4.48 1.50
C GLY A 52 14.26 -3.01 1.94
N THR A 53 13.86 -2.08 1.07
CA THR A 53 13.70 -0.66 1.42
C THR A 53 12.35 -0.45 2.08
N SER A 54 12.35 0.10 3.30
CA SER A 54 11.11 0.43 4.01
C SER A 54 10.54 1.75 3.52
N TYR A 55 9.28 1.72 3.11
CA TYR A 55 8.52 2.89 2.68
C TYR A 55 7.58 3.37 3.79
N ALA A 56 8.12 3.49 5.02
CA ALA A 56 7.35 3.93 6.19
C ALA A 56 6.78 5.35 6.04
N GLN A 57 7.36 6.18 5.16
CA GLN A 57 6.84 7.50 4.79
C GLN A 57 5.50 7.44 4.03
N TYR A 58 5.23 6.34 3.32
CA TYR A 58 3.98 6.08 2.61
C TYR A 58 3.08 5.12 3.39
N LYS A 59 3.11 5.22 4.74
CA LYS A 59 2.23 4.41 5.58
C LYS A 59 0.79 4.87 5.44
N GLY A 60 -0.12 3.91 5.33
CA GLY A 60 -1.56 4.13 5.46
C GLY A 60 -1.99 3.95 6.90
N VAL A 61 -2.96 4.75 7.34
CA VAL A 61 -3.44 4.76 8.73
C VAL A 61 -4.96 4.63 8.72
N SER A 62 -5.49 3.60 9.36
CA SER A 62 -6.94 3.40 9.49
C SER A 62 -7.33 3.09 10.92
N THR A 63 -8.41 3.72 11.37
CA THR A 63 -9.04 3.46 12.68
C THR A 63 -10.13 2.40 12.60
N SER A 64 -10.41 1.87 11.41
CA SER A 64 -11.51 0.93 11.16
C SER A 64 -11.01 -0.48 10.85
N LYS A 65 -10.18 -0.64 9.81
CA LYS A 65 -9.70 -1.96 9.37
C LYS A 65 -8.30 -1.88 8.79
N LEU A 66 -7.53 -2.93 9.02
CA LEU A 66 -6.20 -3.09 8.43
C LEU A 66 -6.21 -3.11 6.88
N LYS A 67 -7.30 -3.62 6.27
CA LYS A 67 -7.45 -3.64 4.80
C LYS A 67 -7.47 -2.22 4.22
N ASP A 68 -8.10 -1.27 4.90
CA ASP A 68 -8.16 0.13 4.47
C ASP A 68 -6.78 0.79 4.60
N ALA A 69 -6.08 0.59 5.72
CA ALA A 69 -4.71 1.07 5.90
C ALA A 69 -3.75 0.51 4.85
N LYS A 70 -3.90 -0.78 4.49
CA LYS A 70 -3.13 -1.43 3.43
C LYS A 70 -3.41 -0.82 2.05
N ASN A 71 -4.68 -0.56 1.74
CA ASN A 71 -5.06 0.03 0.45
C ASN A 71 -4.57 1.47 0.32
N GLU A 72 -4.64 2.25 1.39
CA GLU A 72 -4.13 3.62 1.44
C GLU A 72 -2.61 3.67 1.28
N ALA A 73 -1.87 2.81 2.01
CA ALA A 73 -0.42 2.69 1.86
C ALA A 73 0.00 2.35 0.43
N ALA A 74 -0.75 1.46 -0.23
CA ALA A 74 -0.46 1.07 -1.60
C ALA A 74 -0.77 2.20 -2.59
N GLY A 75 -1.87 2.93 -2.38
CA GLY A 75 -2.22 4.10 -3.16
C GLY A 75 -1.14 5.18 -3.09
N LEU A 76 -0.60 5.45 -1.89
CA LEU A 76 0.49 6.43 -1.70
C LEU A 76 1.76 6.06 -2.47
N ILE A 77 2.12 4.78 -2.52
CA ILE A 77 3.32 4.31 -3.25
C ILE A 77 3.12 4.43 -4.77
N ILE A 78 1.94 4.01 -5.25
CA ILE A 78 1.59 4.08 -6.68
C ILE A 78 1.52 5.54 -7.14
N ASP A 79 0.83 6.39 -6.38
CA ASP A 79 0.65 7.82 -6.71
C ASP A 79 1.97 8.59 -6.65
N SER A 80 2.86 8.24 -5.71
CA SER A 80 4.18 8.86 -5.62
C SER A 80 5.11 8.53 -6.80
N GLY A 81 4.77 7.59 -7.69
CA GLY A 81 5.65 7.17 -8.79
C GLY A 81 6.98 6.59 -8.31
N THR A 82 6.99 6.02 -7.09
CA THR A 82 8.18 5.43 -6.46
C THR A 82 8.56 4.08 -7.09
N LEU A 83 7.66 3.51 -7.88
CA LEU A 83 7.78 2.26 -8.64
C LEU A 83 7.82 2.55 -10.13
#